data_AF-W2XSW1-F1
#
_entry.id   AF-W2XSW1-F1
#
_cell.length_a   1.000
_cell.length_b   1.000
_cell.length_c   1.000
_cell.angle_alpha   90.00
_cell.angle_beta   90.00
_cell.angle_gamma   90.00
#
_symmetry.space_group_name_H-M   'P 1'
#
loop_
_entity.id
_entity.type
_entity.pdbx_description
1 polymer ?
#
loop_
_entity_poly.entity_id
_entity_poly.type
_entity_poly.pdbx_seq_one_letter_code
_entity_poly.pdbx_strand_id
1 'polypeptide(L)'
;MESEAEELRERCEYHRERRHSQGDGSFSVFKSKVNTYLSDNRQRMFNQGIFLTMTEARMALLEDAEYASIGCMHRHLVVSMALHCQRAVEDALKMEDMQYGT
;
A
#
# COMPACT_ATOMS: atom_id res chain seq x y z
N MET A 1 -24.13 -6.04 15.28
CA MET A 1 -23.28 -4.88 14.96
C MET A 1 -21.82 -5.05 15.44
N GLU A 2 -21.53 -5.77 16.52
CA GLU A 2 -20.13 -6.04 16.91
C GLU A 2 -19.42 -7.10 16.04
N SER A 3 -20.16 -8.08 15.49
CA SER A 3 -19.55 -9.15 14.66
C SER A 3 -19.05 -8.68 13.30
N GLU A 4 -19.72 -7.72 12.65
CA GLU A 4 -19.29 -7.20 11.34
C GLU A 4 -17.99 -6.38 11.46
N ALA A 5 -17.80 -5.69 12.58
CA ALA A 5 -16.59 -4.92 12.85
C ALA A 5 -15.39 -5.84 13.16
N GLU A 6 -15.63 -6.98 13.81
CA GLU A 6 -14.61 -7.99 14.09
C GLU A 6 -14.24 -8.78 12.82
N GLU A 7 -15.21 -9.17 12.01
CA GLU A 7 -14.99 -9.82 10.71
C GLU A 7 -14.27 -8.91 9.72
N LEU A 8 -14.58 -7.60 9.69
CA LEU A 8 -13.82 -6.62 8.92
C LEU A 8 -12.38 -6.45 9.43
N ARG A 9 -12.14 -6.55 10.74
CA ARG A 9 -10.78 -6.50 11.32
C ARG A 9 -9.99 -7.74 10.99
N GLU A 10 -10.58 -8.93 11.15
CA GLU A 10 -9.96 -10.21 10.85
C GLU A 10 -9.66 -10.35 9.35
N ARG A 11 -10.57 -9.89 8.49
CA ARG A 11 -10.38 -9.78 7.04
C ARG A 11 -9.31 -8.75 6.65
N CYS A 12 -9.23 -7.63 7.38
CA CYS A 12 -8.14 -6.67 7.20
C CYS A 12 -6.79 -7.24 7.63
N GLU A 13 -6.74 -8.02 8.71
CA GLU A 13 -5.54 -8.72 9.17
C GLU A 13 -5.12 -9.82 8.21
N TYR A 14 -6.05 -10.64 7.73
CA TYR A 14 -5.80 -11.66 6.71
C TYR A 14 -5.23 -11.05 5.41
N HIS A 15 -5.82 -9.97 4.90
CA HIS A 15 -5.28 -9.27 3.73
C HIS A 15 -3.98 -8.49 4.02
N ARG A 16 -3.71 -8.13 5.28
CA ARG A 16 -2.45 -7.50 5.70
C ARG A 16 -1.33 -8.55 5.81
N GLU A 17 -1.63 -9.74 6.31
CA GLU A 17 -0.73 -10.89 6.41
C GLU A 17 -0.38 -11.47 5.05
N ARG A 18 -1.35 -11.61 4.14
CA ARG A 18 -1.08 -12.02 2.75
C ARG A 18 -0.29 -10.97 1.97
N ARG A 19 -0.50 -9.67 2.24
CA ARG A 19 0.37 -8.60 1.71
C ARG A 19 1.76 -8.56 2.34
N HIS A 20 1.96 -9.19 3.50
CA HIS A 20 3.27 -9.32 4.14
C HIS A 20 4.05 -10.55 3.68
N SER A 21 3.37 -11.63 3.28
CA SER A 21 4.01 -12.87 2.81
C SER A 21 4.29 -12.91 1.31
N GLN A 22 3.74 -11.99 0.51
CA GLN A 22 3.81 -12.05 -0.96
C GLN A 22 4.56 -10.89 -1.63
N GLY A 23 5.17 -10.00 -0.84
CA GLY A 23 6.08 -8.98 -1.37
C GLY A 23 7.49 -9.55 -1.45
N ASP A 24 7.99 -9.78 -2.66
CA ASP A 24 9.43 -9.95 -2.91
C ASP A 24 10.19 -8.89 -2.09
N GLY A 25 11.32 -9.23 -1.43
CA GLY A 25 12.03 -8.41 -0.42
C GLY A 25 12.52 -7.01 -0.87
N SER A 26 12.09 -6.65 -2.06
CA SER A 26 12.31 -5.48 -2.86
C SER A 26 11.10 -4.51 -2.71
N PHE A 27 9.87 -5.02 -2.68
CA PHE A 27 8.65 -4.26 -2.34
C PHE A 27 8.62 -3.85 -0.86
N SER A 28 9.20 -4.68 0.02
CA SER A 28 9.32 -4.35 1.45
C SER A 28 10.25 -3.17 1.71
N VAL A 29 11.30 -2.97 0.89
CA VAL A 29 12.25 -1.84 0.99
C VAL A 29 11.63 -0.54 0.52
N PHE A 30 10.93 -0.55 -0.62
CA PHE A 30 10.21 0.64 -1.08
C PHE A 30 9.11 1.04 -0.08
N LYS A 31 8.31 0.06 0.36
CA LYS A 31 7.26 0.25 1.36
C LYS A 31 7.81 0.76 2.69
N SER A 32 8.96 0.26 3.16
CA SER A 32 9.56 0.73 4.42
C SER A 32 10.01 2.18 4.31
N LYS A 33 10.66 2.57 3.20
CA LYS A 33 11.06 3.97 2.96
C LYS A 33 9.88 4.93 2.91
N VAL A 34 8.81 4.56 2.18
CA VAL A 34 7.57 5.36 2.16
C VAL A 34 6.99 5.48 3.58
N ASN A 35 6.89 4.38 4.33
CA ASN A 35 6.36 4.41 5.69
C ASN A 35 7.20 5.25 6.66
N THR A 36 8.53 5.18 6.56
CA THR A 36 9.44 6.04 7.34
C THR A 36 9.19 7.50 7.01
N TYR A 37 9.16 7.86 5.73
CA TYR A 37 8.88 9.23 5.31
C TYR A 37 7.55 9.74 5.87
N LEU A 38 6.47 8.94 5.75
CA LEU A 38 5.15 9.30 6.26
C LEU A 38 5.16 9.46 7.79
N SER A 39 5.88 8.60 8.50
CA SER A 39 6.01 8.68 9.97
C SER A 39 6.69 9.97 10.41
N ASP A 40 7.78 10.33 9.74
CA ASP A 40 8.58 11.52 10.06
C ASP A 40 7.85 12.82 9.69
N ASN A 41 7.01 12.78 8.65
CA ASN A 41 6.41 13.96 8.05
C ASN A 41 4.90 14.12 8.33
N ARG A 42 4.29 13.23 9.14
CA ARG A 42 2.84 13.22 9.39
C ARG A 42 2.26 14.55 9.85
N GLN A 43 3.05 15.37 10.55
CA GLN A 43 2.60 16.65 11.09
C GLN A 43 2.31 17.67 9.98
N ARG A 44 2.91 17.51 8.79
CA ARG A 44 2.67 18.38 7.63
C ARG A 44 1.22 18.38 7.17
N MET A 45 0.48 17.29 7.42
CA MET A 45 -0.95 17.23 7.12
C MET A 45 -1.81 18.18 7.97
N PHE A 46 -1.31 18.61 9.14
CA PHE A 46 -2.03 19.46 10.07
C PHE A 46 -1.58 20.93 10.03
N ASN A 47 -0.62 21.27 9.15
CA ASN A 47 -0.18 22.63 8.96
C ASN A 47 -1.28 23.44 8.26
N GLN A 48 -2.13 24.07 9.08
CA GLN A 48 -3.23 24.93 8.63
C GLN A 48 -2.67 26.07 7.76
N GLY A 49 -3.24 26.24 6.56
CA GLY A 49 -2.90 27.33 5.65
C GLY A 49 -2.11 26.94 4.38
N ILE A 50 -1.62 25.70 4.27
CA ILE A 50 -0.97 25.22 3.03
C ILE A 50 -1.96 24.50 2.11
N PHE A 51 -2.92 23.75 2.68
CA PHE A 51 -3.88 22.94 1.93
C PHE A 51 -5.31 23.32 2.30
N LEU A 52 -6.20 23.30 1.31
CA LEU A 52 -7.63 23.61 1.48
C LEU A 52 -8.39 22.45 2.14
N THR A 53 -7.90 21.23 1.96
CA THR A 53 -8.54 20.02 2.51
C THR A 53 -7.53 19.03 3.07
N MET A 54 -7.97 18.19 4.01
CA MET A 54 -7.18 17.06 4.52
C MET A 54 -6.83 16.04 3.42
N THR A 55 -7.67 15.89 2.40
CA THR A 55 -7.41 15.00 1.27
C THR A 55 -6.24 15.51 0.43
N GLU A 56 -6.22 16.81 0.12
CA GLU A 56 -5.12 17.45 -0.59
C GLU A 56 -3.80 17.35 0.19
N ALA A 57 -3.84 17.62 1.50
CA ALA A 57 -2.68 17.47 2.37
C ALA A 57 -2.15 16.02 2.41
N ARG A 58 -3.04 15.03 2.36
CA ARG A 58 -2.66 13.60 2.26
C ARG A 58 -2.04 13.27 0.91
N MET A 59 -2.61 13.75 -0.19
CA MET A 59 -2.08 13.50 -1.53
C MET A 59 -0.69 14.09 -1.70
N ALA A 60 -0.50 15.36 -1.31
CA ALA A 60 0.82 16.01 -1.35
C ALA A 60 1.86 15.28 -0.50
N LEU A 61 1.48 14.82 0.70
CA LEU A 61 2.39 14.04 1.54
C LEU A 61 2.77 12.69 0.90
N LEU A 62 1.83 12.04 0.22
CA LEU A 62 2.07 10.78 -0.48
C LEU A 62 2.97 10.97 -1.71
N GLU A 63 2.76 12.03 -2.50
CA GLU A 63 3.61 12.38 -3.64
C GLU A 63 5.05 12.66 -3.20
N ASP A 64 5.22 13.43 -2.13
CA ASP A 64 6.54 13.69 -1.57
C ASP A 64 7.22 12.42 -1.05
N ALA A 65 6.45 11.53 -0.40
CA ALA A 65 6.95 10.26 0.10
C ALA A 65 7.41 9.34 -1.04
N GLU A 66 6.66 9.32 -2.14
CA GLU A 66 7.02 8.60 -3.36
C GLU A 66 8.31 9.18 -3.95
N TYR A 67 8.38 10.49 -4.16
CA TYR A 67 9.55 11.16 -4.74
C TYR A 67 10.82 10.92 -3.90
N ALA A 68 10.71 11.00 -2.57
CA ALA A 68 11.82 10.70 -1.67
C ALA A 68 12.24 9.22 -1.70
N SER A 69 11.31 8.32 -2.02
CA SER A 69 11.53 6.87 -1.98
C SER A 69 11.91 6.28 -3.33
N ILE A 70 11.61 6.95 -4.45
CA ILE A 70 11.81 6.39 -5.80
C ILE A 70 13.28 6.05 -6.09
N GLY A 71 14.22 6.76 -5.49
CA GLY A 71 15.65 6.49 -5.62
C GLY A 71 16.09 5.12 -5.07
N CYS A 72 15.24 4.43 -4.31
CA CYS A 72 15.51 3.03 -3.89
C CYS A 72 15.10 2.00 -4.94
N MET A 73 14.41 2.41 -6.01
CA MET A 73 13.91 1.52 -7.05
C MET A 73 14.98 1.28 -8.11
N HIS A 74 15.70 0.16 -7.97
CA HIS A 74 16.66 -0.28 -8.99
C HIS A 74 15.94 -0.96 -10.18
N ARG A 75 16.54 -0.99 -11.37
CA ARG A 75 15.92 -1.56 -12.58
C ARG A 75 15.38 -2.98 -12.37
N HIS A 76 16.11 -3.81 -11.64
CA HIS A 76 15.68 -5.17 -11.30
C HIS A 76 14.41 -5.18 -10.44
N LEU A 77 14.32 -4.30 -9.44
CA LEU A 77 13.15 -4.15 -8.57
C LEU A 77 11.90 -3.76 -9.37
N VAL A 78 12.03 -2.77 -10.27
CA VAL A 78 10.92 -2.30 -11.11
C VAL A 78 10.37 -3.44 -11.99
N VAL A 79 11.26 -4.25 -12.58
CA VAL A 79 10.88 -5.41 -13.39
C VAL A 79 10.18 -6.48 -12.54
N SER A 80 10.70 -6.80 -11.35
CA SER A 80 10.05 -7.74 -10.43
C SER A 80 8.65 -7.27 -10.02
N MET A 81 8.49 -5.97 -9.72
CA MET A 81 7.17 -5.40 -9.40
C MET A 81 6.19 -5.47 -10.57
N ALA A 82 6.63 -5.14 -11.79
CA ALA A 82 5.79 -5.24 -12.98
C ALA A 82 5.32 -6.67 -13.22
N LEU A 83 6.21 -7.66 -13.08
CA LEU A 83 5.86 -9.09 -13.19
C LEU A 83 4.93 -9.54 -12.07
N HIS A 84 5.12 -9.07 -10.84
CA HIS A 84 4.23 -9.37 -9.72
C HIS A 84 2.82 -8.83 -9.98
N CYS A 85 2.70 -7.57 -10.40
CA CYS A 85 1.41 -6.98 -10.76
C CYS A 85 0.76 -7.72 -11.93
N GLN A 86 1.52 -8.07 -12.95
CA GLN A 86 1.02 -8.85 -14.09
C GLN A 86 0.46 -10.20 -13.63
N ARG A 87 1.20 -10.95 -12.79
CA ARG A 87 0.74 -12.23 -12.24
C ARG A 87 -0.51 -12.06 -11.38
N ALA A 88 -0.57 -11.04 -10.52
CA ALA A 88 -1.75 -10.78 -9.70
C ALA A 88 -2.99 -10.47 -10.55
N VAL A 89 -2.82 -9.73 -11.65
CA VAL A 89 -3.89 -9.45 -12.62
C VAL A 89 -4.29 -10.72 -13.38
N GLU A 90 -3.32 -11.51 -13.86
CA GLU A 90 -3.60 -12.78 -14.52
C GLU A 90 -4.31 -13.76 -13.60
N ASP A 91 -3.90 -13.86 -12.34
CA ASP A 91 -4.54 -14.69 -11.32
C ASP A 91 -5.96 -14.20 -11.06
N ALA A 92 -6.17 -12.87 -10.95
CA ALA A 92 -7.50 -12.27 -10.82
C ALA A 92 -8.41 -12.54 -12.03
N LEU A 93 -7.86 -12.51 -13.24
CA LEU A 93 -8.57 -12.82 -14.48
C LEU A 93 -8.88 -14.30 -14.63
N LYS A 94 -8.04 -15.18 -14.06
CA LYS A 94 -8.19 -16.64 -14.07
C LYS A 94 -9.09 -17.16 -12.94
N MET A 95 -9.63 -16.30 -12.08
CA MET A 95 -10.52 -16.73 -11.00
C MET A 95 -11.86 -17.25 -11.54
N GLU A 96 -11.86 -18.53 -11.94
CA GLU A 96 -13.00 -19.44 -11.78
C GLU A 96 -13.51 -19.31 -10.34
N ASP A 97 -14.77 -18.87 -10.19
CA ASP A 97 -15.52 -18.76 -8.93
C ASP A 97 -14.67 -18.49 -7.67
N MET A 98 -14.38 -17.21 -7.39
CA MET A 98 -14.10 -16.81 -6.00
C MET A 98 -15.35 -17.09 -5.18
N GLN A 99 -15.44 -18.28 -4.61
CA GLN A 99 -16.44 -18.67 -3.62
C GLN A 99 -16.25 -17.77 -2.40
N TYR A 100 -16.98 -16.67 -2.38
CA TYR A 100 -17.27 -15.95 -1.15
C TYR A 100 -18.10 -16.93 -0.30
N GLY A 101 -17.49 -17.47 0.76
CA GLY A 101 -18.18 -18.31 1.71
C GLY A 101 -19.45 -17.60 2.20
N THR A 102 -20.58 -18.28 2.10
CA THR A 102 -21.87 -17.90 2.69
C THR A 102 -21.80 -17.76 4.20
#